data_AF-A0A836Q5R3-F1
#
_entry.id   AF-A0A836Q5R3-F1
#
_cell.length_a   1.000
_cell.length_b   1.000
_cell.length_c   1.000
_cell.angle_alpha   90.00
_cell.angle_beta   90.00
_cell.angle_gamma   90.00
#
_symmetry.space_group_name_H-M   'P 1'
#
loop_
_entity.id
_entity.type
_entity.pdbx_description
1 polymer ?
#
loop_
_entity_poly.entity_id
_entity_poly.type
_entity_poly.pdbx_seq_one_letter_code
_entity_poly.pdbx_strand_id
1 'polypeptide(L)'
;MIPSLKEKFRKIGARVDVTFTGATRVRGFTRIQNPPASLDVLNDNKGEFFQIRIREDISEQLDISVLEVQPRDKHLVLLARQIDAEGNVIAKDHFLCGQDERHFFVASVGKVSTVAAAKESLKPREIRTQEVGLTTEKRNRRKTRVFRRQGEWFFIPEDINPDPAFVRRDEPLARNTSSKAHIAEYAYRTGGVNVKVCREYPKGLTQNEYKTLIEDNPNAKFLNWRDMKRNASVYVKGRIRHADHATVTLDTWHRVLMNTETFSPTAAVTVEFLD
;
A
#
# COMPACT_ATOMS: atom_id res chain seq x y z
N MET A 1 -24.35 -13.39 3.12
CA MET A 1 -23.14 -12.56 2.94
C MET A 1 -21.98 -13.36 2.30
N ILE A 2 -21.44 -14.38 2.97
CA ILE A 2 -20.22 -15.11 2.52
C ILE A 2 -20.34 -15.83 1.16
N PRO A 3 -21.44 -16.55 0.83
CA PRO A 3 -21.56 -17.23 -0.47
C PRO A 3 -21.53 -16.26 -1.66
N SER A 4 -22.19 -15.11 -1.52
CA SER A 4 -22.19 -14.03 -2.52
C SER A 4 -20.78 -13.48 -2.72
N LEU A 5 -20.01 -13.28 -1.65
CA LEU A 5 -18.65 -12.78 -1.73
C LEU A 5 -17.73 -13.75 -2.49
N LYS A 6 -17.79 -15.05 -2.17
CA LYS A 6 -17.02 -16.09 -2.87
C LYS A 6 -17.33 -16.12 -4.37
N GLU A 7 -18.60 -15.94 -4.75
CA GLU A 7 -18.98 -15.88 -6.16
C GLU A 7 -18.39 -14.65 -6.88
N LYS A 8 -18.37 -13.49 -6.24
CA LYS A 8 -17.80 -12.25 -6.81
C LYS A 8 -16.29 -12.35 -7.00
N PHE A 9 -15.54 -12.90 -6.04
CA PHE A 9 -14.10 -13.13 -6.20
C PHE A 9 -13.80 -14.17 -7.28
N ARG A 10 -14.62 -15.22 -7.40
CA ARG A 10 -14.48 -16.21 -8.48
C ARG A 10 -14.61 -15.58 -9.87
N LYS A 11 -15.42 -14.52 -10.03
CA LYS A 11 -15.57 -13.79 -11.30
C LYS A 11 -14.29 -13.07 -11.75
N ILE A 12 -13.38 -12.74 -10.83
CA ILE A 12 -12.05 -12.20 -11.16
C ILE A 12 -10.97 -13.28 -11.20
N GLY A 13 -11.35 -14.56 -11.11
CA GLY A 13 -10.42 -15.69 -11.08
C GLY A 13 -9.73 -15.89 -9.73
N ALA A 14 -10.27 -15.33 -8.65
CA ALA A 14 -9.68 -15.40 -7.32
C ALA A 14 -10.50 -16.24 -6.34
N ARG A 15 -9.81 -16.82 -5.35
CA ARG A 15 -10.44 -17.40 -4.16
C ARG A 15 -10.46 -16.37 -3.04
N VAL A 16 -11.48 -16.45 -2.19
CA VAL A 16 -11.54 -15.68 -0.95
C VAL A 16 -11.93 -16.59 0.21
N ASP A 17 -11.20 -16.45 1.31
CA ASP A 17 -11.52 -17.06 2.58
C ASP A 17 -11.96 -15.98 3.57
N VAL A 18 -13.02 -16.27 4.32
CA VAL A 18 -13.59 -15.35 5.31
C VAL A 18 -13.57 -16.07 6.65
N THR A 19 -12.81 -15.55 7.59
CA THR A 19 -12.64 -16.14 8.92
C THR A 19 -13.03 -15.14 10.00
N PHE A 20 -13.54 -15.68 11.11
CA PHE A 20 -13.88 -14.89 12.29
C PHE A 20 -12.80 -15.12 13.33
N THR A 21 -12.28 -14.03 13.88
CA THR A 21 -11.24 -14.07 14.91
C THR A 21 -11.77 -13.43 16.19
N GLY A 22 -11.63 -14.13 17.31
CA GLY A 22 -11.91 -13.57 18.62
C GLY A 22 -10.97 -12.40 18.94
N ALA A 23 -11.39 -11.53 19.86
CA ALA A 23 -10.56 -10.42 20.31
C ALA A 23 -9.26 -10.94 20.97
N THR A 24 -8.09 -10.60 20.40
CA THR A 24 -6.80 -10.98 20.99
C THR A 24 -6.59 -10.19 22.30
N ARG A 25 -6.70 -10.86 23.45
CA ARG A 25 -6.31 -10.27 24.75
C ARG A 25 -4.79 -10.32 24.89
N VAL A 26 -4.12 -9.20 24.68
CA VAL A 26 -2.71 -9.04 25.08
C VAL A 26 -2.68 -8.80 26.60
N ARG A 27 -1.86 -9.57 27.32
CA ARG A 27 -1.73 -9.57 28.79
C ARG A 27 -1.80 -8.16 29.39
N GLY A 28 -2.75 -7.93 30.28
CA GLY A 28 -2.77 -6.82 31.24
C GLY A 28 -3.22 -5.45 30.73
N PHE A 29 -3.39 -5.25 29.43
CA PHE A 29 -3.92 -4.01 28.86
C PHE A 29 -4.92 -4.31 27.75
N THR A 30 -6.18 -3.90 27.93
CA THR A 30 -7.21 -3.86 26.88
C THR A 30 -6.89 -2.76 25.87
N ARG A 31 -5.80 -2.94 25.11
CA ARG A 31 -5.56 -2.15 23.91
C ARG A 31 -6.24 -2.87 22.74
N ILE A 32 -7.48 -2.48 22.46
CA ILE A 32 -8.19 -2.83 21.22
C ILE A 32 -7.43 -2.14 20.08
N GLN A 33 -6.38 -2.76 19.55
CA GLN A 33 -5.58 -2.21 18.44
C GLN A 33 -5.83 -2.89 17.09
N ASN A 34 -6.66 -3.94 17.04
CA ASN A 34 -6.97 -4.59 15.78
C ASN A 34 -8.21 -3.94 15.14
N PRO A 35 -8.11 -3.51 13.87
CA PRO A 35 -9.24 -2.95 13.15
C PRO A 35 -10.38 -3.99 13.01
N PRO A 36 -11.63 -3.54 12.77
CA PRO A 36 -12.78 -4.42 12.66
C PRO A 36 -12.65 -5.59 11.68
N ALA A 37 -11.98 -5.35 10.56
CA ALA A 37 -11.53 -6.40 9.67
C ALA A 37 -10.05 -6.24 9.32
N SER A 38 -9.47 -7.31 8.78
CA SER A 38 -8.22 -7.24 8.03
C SER A 38 -8.38 -7.94 6.70
N LEU A 39 -7.81 -7.34 5.65
CA LEU A 39 -7.74 -7.89 4.31
C LEU A 39 -6.29 -8.18 3.98
N ASP A 40 -6.05 -9.36 3.42
CA ASP A 40 -4.73 -9.85 3.07
C ASP A 40 -4.76 -10.72 1.80
N VAL A 41 -3.60 -10.95 1.22
CA VAL A 41 -3.36 -11.93 0.16
C VAL A 41 -2.39 -12.96 0.70
N LEU A 42 -2.87 -14.18 0.86
CA LEU A 42 -2.07 -15.31 1.36
C LEU A 42 -1.83 -16.32 0.23
N ASN A 43 -0.89 -17.24 0.45
CA ASN A 43 -0.58 -18.32 -0.47
C ASN A 43 -0.77 -19.69 0.21
N ASP A 44 -1.36 -20.64 -0.51
CA ASP A 44 -1.43 -22.05 -0.12
C ASP A 44 -0.97 -22.96 -1.27
N ASN A 45 -1.09 -24.28 -1.10
CA ASN A 45 -0.71 -25.25 -2.15
C ASN A 45 -1.53 -25.12 -3.46
N LYS A 46 -2.60 -24.32 -3.48
CA LYS A 46 -3.44 -24.03 -4.65
C LYS A 46 -3.20 -22.61 -5.20
N GLY A 47 -2.17 -21.91 -4.71
CA GLY A 47 -1.79 -20.56 -5.12
C GLY A 47 -2.37 -19.47 -4.22
N GLU A 48 -2.28 -18.23 -4.67
CA GLU A 48 -2.72 -17.08 -3.90
C GLU A 48 -4.25 -17.04 -3.71
N PHE A 49 -4.69 -16.48 -2.58
CA PHE A 49 -6.08 -16.25 -2.27
C PHE A 49 -6.23 -15.03 -1.35
N PHE A 50 -7.39 -14.37 -1.43
CA PHE A 50 -7.73 -13.28 -0.53
C PHE A 50 -8.19 -13.83 0.82
N GLN A 51 -7.68 -13.27 1.91
CA GLN A 51 -8.20 -13.52 3.25
C GLN A 51 -8.91 -12.27 3.77
N ILE A 52 -10.08 -12.47 4.34
CA ILE A 52 -10.81 -11.44 5.09
C ILE A 52 -11.03 -11.99 6.50
N ARG A 53 -10.30 -11.44 7.48
CA ARG A 53 -10.51 -11.76 8.90
C ARG A 53 -11.43 -10.70 9.50
N ILE A 54 -12.52 -11.13 10.13
CA ILE A 54 -13.49 -10.25 10.78
C ILE A 54 -13.45 -10.49 12.28
N ARG A 55 -13.45 -9.41 13.07
CA ARG A 55 -13.51 -9.52 14.53
C ARG A 55 -14.91 -9.98 14.95
N GLU A 56 -14.97 -11.07 15.71
CA GLU A 56 -16.23 -11.75 16.03
C GLU A 56 -17.18 -10.87 16.86
N ASP A 57 -16.64 -10.09 17.80
CA ASP A 57 -17.37 -9.20 18.73
C ASP A 57 -18.13 -8.05 18.06
N ILE A 58 -17.80 -7.72 16.81
CA ILE A 58 -18.45 -6.64 16.04
C ILE A 58 -18.86 -7.11 14.64
N SER A 59 -18.92 -8.41 14.41
CA SER A 59 -19.25 -9.00 13.11
C SER A 59 -20.65 -8.64 12.63
N GLU A 60 -21.62 -8.52 13.54
CA GLU A 60 -22.99 -8.07 13.23
C GLU A 60 -23.05 -6.57 12.86
N GLN A 61 -22.08 -5.79 13.33
CA GLN A 61 -21.95 -4.36 13.10
C GLN A 61 -21.07 -4.04 11.87
N LEU A 62 -20.62 -5.06 11.13
CA LEU A 62 -19.74 -4.90 9.98
C LEU A 62 -20.34 -5.54 8.73
N ASP A 63 -20.77 -4.70 7.78
CA ASP A 63 -21.18 -5.14 6.45
C ASP A 63 -19.99 -5.12 5.49
N ILE A 64 -19.76 -6.23 4.80
CA ILE A 64 -18.77 -6.37 3.74
C ILE A 64 -19.50 -6.70 2.43
N SER A 65 -19.43 -5.77 1.48
CA SER A 65 -20.12 -5.86 0.20
C SER A 65 -19.21 -5.52 -0.98
N VAL A 66 -19.50 -6.10 -2.15
CA VAL A 66 -18.77 -5.81 -3.40
C VAL A 66 -19.56 -4.79 -4.21
N LEU A 67 -18.95 -3.65 -4.52
CA LEU A 67 -19.57 -2.55 -5.26
C LEU A 67 -19.51 -2.75 -6.78
N GLU A 68 -18.36 -3.18 -7.28
CA GLU A 68 -18.17 -3.47 -8.71
C GLU A 68 -17.25 -4.68 -8.89
N VAL A 69 -17.50 -5.45 -9.94
CA VAL A 69 -16.62 -6.52 -10.41
C VAL A 69 -16.30 -6.27 -11.87
N GLN A 70 -15.01 -6.28 -12.23
CA GLN A 70 -14.50 -6.19 -13.60
C GLN A 70 -13.72 -7.47 -13.93
N PRO A 71 -14.40 -8.52 -14.44
CA PRO A 71 -13.78 -9.83 -14.72
C PRO A 71 -12.60 -9.77 -15.69
N ARG A 72 -12.72 -8.97 -16.76
CA ARG A 72 -11.69 -8.84 -17.80
C ARG A 72 -10.39 -8.25 -17.25
N ASP A 73 -10.52 -7.25 -16.40
CA ASP A 73 -9.39 -6.64 -15.71
C ASP A 73 -8.92 -7.48 -14.53
N LYS A 74 -9.72 -8.45 -14.06
CA LYS A 74 -9.51 -9.21 -12.81
C LYS A 74 -9.44 -8.33 -11.57
N HIS A 75 -10.35 -7.36 -11.47
CA HIS A 75 -10.42 -6.43 -10.33
C HIS A 75 -11.85 -6.33 -9.80
N LEU A 76 -11.99 -6.03 -8.52
CA LEU A 76 -13.26 -5.69 -7.88
C LEU A 76 -13.06 -4.59 -6.83
N VAL A 77 -14.12 -3.86 -6.53
CA VAL A 77 -14.15 -2.89 -5.41
C VAL A 77 -14.97 -3.48 -4.27
N LEU A 78 -14.35 -3.53 -3.09
CA LEU A 78 -14.96 -3.97 -1.86
C LEU A 78 -15.27 -2.75 -0.97
N LEU A 79 -16.40 -2.80 -0.27
CA LEU A 79 -16.82 -1.86 0.76
C LEU A 79 -16.86 -2.60 2.11
N ALA A 80 -16.13 -2.09 3.10
CA ALA A 80 -16.33 -2.43 4.50
C ALA A 80 -17.08 -1.28 5.17
N ARG A 81 -18.20 -1.57 5.82
CA ARG A 81 -19.09 -0.57 6.42
C ARG A 81 -19.42 -0.98 7.85
N GLN A 82 -19.01 -0.14 8.79
CA GLN A 82 -19.36 -0.31 10.19
C GLN A 82 -20.65 0.46 10.52
N ILE A 83 -21.56 -0.20 11.22
CA ILE A 83 -22.84 0.35 11.67
C ILE A 83 -22.95 0.37 13.20
N ASP A 84 -23.73 1.31 13.76
CA ASP A 84 -24.09 1.32 15.18
C ASP A 84 -25.28 0.37 15.48
N ALA A 85 -25.70 0.33 16.74
CA ALA A 85 -26.83 -0.49 17.19
C ALA A 85 -28.16 -0.06 16.55
N GLU A 86 -28.26 1.21 16.15
CA GLU A 86 -29.39 1.82 15.47
C GLU A 86 -29.36 1.61 13.94
N GLY A 87 -28.28 1.01 13.41
CA GLY A 87 -28.09 0.73 11.99
C GLY A 87 -27.51 1.89 11.16
N ASN A 88 -27.08 2.98 11.79
CA ASN A 88 -26.43 4.10 11.11
C ASN A 88 -24.96 3.79 10.79
N VAL A 89 -24.49 4.29 9.65
CA VAL A 89 -23.10 4.09 9.24
C VAL A 89 -22.15 5.00 10.03
N ILE A 90 -21.33 4.39 10.88
CA ILE A 90 -20.31 5.10 11.66
C ILE A 90 -19.04 5.30 10.84
N ALA A 91 -18.63 4.29 10.09
CA ALA A 91 -17.42 4.32 9.28
C ALA A 91 -17.57 3.45 8.04
N LYS A 92 -16.89 3.84 6.96
CA LYS A 92 -16.84 3.03 5.73
C LYS A 92 -15.54 3.24 4.99
N ASP A 93 -14.98 2.14 4.51
CA ASP A 93 -13.74 2.12 3.73
C ASP A 93 -13.90 1.29 2.47
N HIS A 94 -13.13 1.67 1.46
CA HIS A 94 -13.17 1.04 0.15
C HIS A 94 -11.82 0.41 -0.14
N PHE A 95 -11.84 -0.75 -0.79
CA PHE A 95 -10.65 -1.49 -1.16
C PHE A 95 -10.71 -1.90 -2.62
N LEU A 96 -9.59 -1.76 -3.31
CA LEU A 96 -9.38 -2.36 -4.60
C LEU A 96 -8.73 -3.72 -4.38
N CYS A 97 -9.43 -4.79 -4.74
CA CYS A 97 -8.87 -6.14 -4.79
C CYS A 97 -8.68 -6.51 -6.27
N GLY A 98 -7.53 -7.04 -6.63
CA GLY A 98 -7.33 -7.47 -8.02
C GLY A 98 -6.07 -8.28 -8.23
N GLN A 99 -5.84 -8.62 -9.50
CA GLN A 99 -4.58 -9.22 -9.94
C GLN A 99 -3.77 -8.19 -10.71
N ASP A 100 -2.51 -8.00 -10.31
CA ASP A 100 -1.53 -7.27 -11.08
C ASP A 100 -0.39 -8.22 -11.48
N GLU A 101 -0.23 -8.40 -12.79
CA GLU A 101 0.73 -9.37 -13.35
C GLU A 101 0.35 -10.79 -12.98
N ARG A 102 1.15 -11.43 -12.14
CA ARG A 102 0.91 -12.79 -11.66
C ARG A 102 0.28 -12.81 -10.27
N HIS A 103 0.31 -11.67 -9.56
CA HIS A 103 0.03 -11.63 -8.13
C HIS A 103 -1.25 -10.90 -7.80
N PHE A 104 -1.98 -11.41 -6.82
CA PHE A 104 -3.10 -10.69 -6.22
C PHE A 104 -2.61 -9.56 -5.32
N PHE A 105 -3.41 -8.51 -5.22
CA PHE A 105 -3.15 -7.40 -4.31
C PHE A 105 -4.46 -6.87 -3.73
N VAL A 106 -4.35 -6.24 -2.57
CA VAL A 106 -5.39 -5.42 -1.96
C VAL A 106 -4.81 -4.05 -1.63
N ALA A 107 -5.56 -2.99 -1.91
CA ALA A 107 -5.16 -1.62 -1.59
C ALA A 107 -6.35 -0.82 -1.06
N SER A 108 -6.13 -0.03 -0.01
CA SER A 108 -7.15 0.91 0.47
C SER A 108 -7.25 2.10 -0.47
N VAL A 109 -8.47 2.43 -0.88
CA VAL A 109 -8.77 3.47 -1.86
C VAL A 109 -9.74 4.51 -1.31
N GLY A 110 -9.80 5.66 -1.99
CA GLY A 110 -10.76 6.71 -1.66
C GLY A 110 -12.22 6.21 -1.71
N LYS A 111 -13.15 7.04 -1.26
CA LYS A 111 -14.59 6.71 -1.28
C LYS A 111 -15.11 6.62 -2.72
N VAL A 112 -15.00 5.46 -3.33
CA VAL A 112 -15.26 5.21 -4.76
C VAL A 112 -16.01 3.90 -4.95
N SER A 113 -16.95 3.86 -5.89
CA SER A 113 -17.75 2.66 -6.16
C SER A 113 -17.32 1.86 -7.38
N THR A 114 -16.36 2.36 -8.15
CA THR A 114 -15.91 1.72 -9.40
C THR A 114 -14.42 1.41 -9.39
N VAL A 115 -14.03 0.32 -10.06
CA VAL A 115 -12.65 -0.12 -10.27
C VAL A 115 -11.85 0.97 -10.97
N ALA A 116 -12.45 1.66 -11.94
CA ALA A 116 -11.78 2.77 -12.63
C ALA A 116 -11.45 3.92 -11.67
N ALA A 117 -12.41 4.34 -10.84
CA ALA A 117 -12.18 5.38 -9.84
C ALA A 117 -11.22 4.93 -8.72
N ALA A 118 -11.24 3.65 -8.35
CA ALA A 118 -10.30 3.06 -7.40
C ALA A 118 -8.86 3.09 -7.92
N LYS A 119 -8.62 2.63 -9.16
CA LYS A 119 -7.32 2.72 -9.84
C LYS A 119 -6.83 4.16 -9.93
N GLU A 120 -7.71 5.10 -10.25
CA GLU A 120 -7.37 6.53 -10.32
C GLU A 120 -7.02 7.11 -8.93
N SER A 121 -7.73 6.69 -7.87
CA SER A 121 -7.49 7.17 -6.51
C SER A 121 -6.11 6.77 -5.96
N LEU A 122 -5.57 5.62 -6.41
CA LEU A 122 -4.24 5.15 -6.05
C LEU A 122 -3.11 5.94 -6.71
N LYS A 123 -3.41 6.76 -7.73
CA LYS A 123 -2.36 7.53 -8.41
C LYS A 123 -1.94 8.75 -7.57
N PRO A 124 -0.63 8.99 -7.46
CA PRO A 124 -0.09 10.27 -7.00
C PRO A 124 -0.75 11.45 -7.69
N ARG A 125 -0.96 12.54 -6.94
CA ARG A 125 -1.61 13.76 -7.45
C ARG A 125 -0.87 14.32 -8.67
N GLU A 126 0.45 14.22 -8.69
CA GLU A 126 1.32 14.66 -9.77
C GLU A 126 0.98 13.95 -11.09
N ILE A 127 0.76 12.63 -11.03
CA ILE A 127 0.39 11.83 -12.21
C ILE A 127 -0.99 12.22 -12.70
N ARG A 128 -1.97 12.33 -11.80
CA ARG A 128 -3.35 12.72 -12.15
C ARG A 128 -3.40 14.07 -12.86
N THR A 129 -2.56 15.01 -12.45
CA THR A 129 -2.47 16.35 -13.05
C THR A 129 -1.86 16.29 -14.45
N GLN A 130 -0.92 15.38 -14.71
CA GLN A 130 -0.27 15.22 -16.02
C GLN A 130 -1.09 14.38 -17.02
N GLU A 131 -2.13 13.67 -16.57
CA GLU A 131 -3.01 12.84 -17.40
C GLU A 131 -4.32 13.53 -17.85
N VAL A 132 -4.45 14.84 -17.65
CA VAL A 132 -5.61 15.62 -18.12
C VAL A 132 -5.76 15.46 -19.64
N GLY A 133 -6.97 15.11 -20.09
CA GLY A 133 -7.28 14.84 -21.50
C GLY A 133 -7.07 13.40 -21.98
N LEU A 134 -6.52 12.49 -21.17
CA LEU A 134 -6.47 11.05 -21.51
C LEU A 134 -7.79 10.35 -21.20
N THR A 135 -8.17 9.37 -22.03
CA THR A 135 -9.30 8.48 -21.76
C THR A 135 -9.01 7.56 -20.57
N THR A 136 -10.06 7.10 -19.88
CA THR A 136 -9.96 6.17 -18.74
C THR A 136 -9.15 4.92 -19.09
N GLU A 137 -9.33 4.37 -20.29
CA GLU A 137 -8.57 3.20 -20.74
C GLU A 137 -7.07 3.50 -20.84
N LYS A 138 -6.69 4.65 -21.41
CA LYS A 138 -5.27 5.06 -21.51
C LYS A 138 -4.65 5.32 -20.15
N ARG A 139 -5.40 5.95 -19.24
CA ARG A 139 -5.01 6.22 -17.85
C ARG A 139 -4.77 4.95 -17.03
N ASN A 140 -5.47 3.86 -17.36
CA ASN A 140 -5.35 2.60 -16.63
C ASN A 140 -4.23 1.68 -17.17
N ARG A 141 -3.52 2.10 -18.22
CA ARG A 141 -2.36 1.36 -18.74
C ARG A 141 -1.18 1.49 -17.78
N ARG A 142 -0.39 0.42 -17.66
CA ARG A 142 0.87 0.44 -16.90
C ARG A 142 1.99 1.26 -17.55
N LYS A 143 1.84 1.53 -18.85
CA LYS A 143 2.82 2.24 -19.68
C LYS A 143 2.12 3.39 -20.38
N THR A 144 2.46 4.61 -19.98
CA THR A 144 2.01 5.84 -20.65
C THR A 144 3.24 6.68 -21.03
N ARG A 145 3.05 7.80 -21.74
CA ARG A 145 4.14 8.76 -21.93
C ARG A 145 4.56 9.43 -20.62
N VAL A 146 3.64 9.46 -19.65
CA VAL A 146 3.79 10.11 -18.34
C VAL A 146 4.52 9.23 -17.33
N PHE A 147 4.28 7.92 -17.35
CA PHE A 147 4.90 7.01 -16.39
C PHE A 147 5.08 5.57 -16.89
N ARG A 148 5.90 4.83 -16.17
CA ARG A 148 5.90 3.35 -16.08
C ARG A 148 5.42 2.93 -14.70
N ARG A 149 4.66 1.84 -14.58
CA ARG A 149 4.20 1.30 -13.30
C ARG A 149 4.65 -0.16 -13.14
N GLN A 150 5.12 -0.51 -11.95
CA GLN A 150 5.44 -1.88 -11.52
C GLN A 150 4.95 -2.05 -10.08
N GLY A 151 3.94 -2.90 -9.86
CA GLY A 151 3.30 -3.06 -8.56
C GLY A 151 2.74 -1.74 -8.00
N GLU A 152 3.27 -1.31 -6.85
CA GLU A 152 2.91 -0.05 -6.18
C GLU A 152 3.74 1.17 -6.62
N TRP A 153 4.71 0.97 -7.51
CA TRP A 153 5.67 2.00 -7.91
C TRP A 153 5.32 2.63 -9.25
N PHE A 154 5.39 3.95 -9.30
CA PHE A 154 5.36 4.75 -10.50
C PHE A 154 6.72 5.37 -10.78
N PHE A 155 7.15 5.29 -12.03
CA PHE A 155 8.40 5.87 -12.54
C PHE A 155 8.04 6.95 -13.55
N ILE A 156 8.31 8.20 -13.22
CA ILE A 156 8.01 9.37 -14.05
C ILE A 156 9.31 9.84 -14.70
N PRO A 157 9.44 9.89 -16.04
CA PRO A 157 10.65 10.38 -16.68
C PRO A 157 10.98 11.81 -16.22
N GLU A 158 12.22 12.03 -15.80
CA GLU A 158 12.67 13.35 -15.37
C GLU A 158 14.09 13.61 -15.87
N ASP A 159 14.31 14.80 -16.43
CA ASP A 159 15.59 15.18 -17.00
C ASP A 159 16.50 15.71 -15.88
N ILE A 160 17.30 14.82 -15.31
CA ILE A 160 18.30 15.14 -14.29
C ILE A 160 19.66 14.62 -14.70
N ASN A 161 20.71 15.33 -14.27
CA ASN A 161 22.09 14.91 -14.44
C ASN A 161 22.76 14.77 -13.06
N PRO A 162 22.51 13.67 -12.33
CA PRO A 162 23.09 13.47 -11.01
C PRO A 162 24.60 13.28 -11.12
N ASP A 163 25.33 13.85 -10.15
CA ASP A 163 26.76 13.59 -10.01
C ASP A 163 26.97 12.08 -9.78
N PRO A 164 27.77 11.40 -10.64
CA PRO A 164 28.03 9.97 -10.56
C PRO A 164 28.51 9.50 -9.17
N ALA A 165 29.19 10.36 -8.40
CA ALA A 165 29.66 10.03 -7.05
C ALA A 165 28.52 9.72 -6.07
N PHE A 166 27.31 10.23 -6.33
CA PHE A 166 26.12 10.01 -5.49
C PHE A 166 25.16 8.96 -6.07
N VAL A 167 25.48 8.37 -7.21
CA VAL A 167 24.67 7.31 -7.82
C VAL A 167 25.03 5.98 -7.18
N ARG A 168 24.01 5.34 -6.60
CA ARG A 168 24.11 4.02 -5.98
C ARG A 168 23.69 2.94 -6.96
N ARG A 169 24.31 1.77 -6.88
CA ARG A 169 23.94 0.58 -7.65
C ARG A 169 23.15 -0.40 -6.79
N ASP A 170 22.24 -1.12 -7.43
CA ASP A 170 21.43 -2.18 -6.82
C ASP A 170 20.72 -1.73 -5.53
N GLU A 171 20.14 -0.54 -5.57
CA GLU A 171 19.50 0.03 -4.40
C GLU A 171 18.09 -0.55 -4.19
N PRO A 172 17.77 -1.05 -2.98
CA PRO A 172 16.43 -1.53 -2.67
C PRO A 172 15.43 -0.37 -2.52
N LEU A 173 14.29 -0.52 -3.18
CA LEU A 173 13.08 0.28 -3.02
C LEU A 173 12.05 -0.58 -2.30
N ALA A 174 11.78 -0.25 -1.04
CA ALA A 174 10.83 -0.98 -0.20
C ALA A 174 9.88 0.00 0.48
N ARG A 175 8.59 -0.39 0.60
CA ARG A 175 7.58 0.39 1.32
C ARG A 175 7.80 0.32 2.82
N ASN A 176 8.14 -0.85 3.32
CA ASN A 176 8.46 -1.11 4.71
C ASN A 176 9.60 -2.14 4.78
N THR A 177 10.14 -2.34 5.98
CA THR A 177 11.26 -3.28 6.20
C THR A 177 10.90 -4.75 5.97
N SER A 178 9.61 -5.08 5.83
CA SER A 178 9.10 -6.44 5.65
C SER A 178 8.62 -6.75 4.21
N SER A 179 8.65 -5.77 3.30
CA SER A 179 8.23 -5.95 1.91
C SER A 179 9.42 -6.37 1.04
N LYS A 180 9.22 -7.33 0.13
CA LYS A 180 10.21 -7.68 -0.90
C LYS A 180 10.56 -6.43 -1.71
N ALA A 181 11.83 -6.07 -1.68
CA ALA A 181 12.28 -4.81 -2.26
C ALA A 181 12.38 -4.93 -3.79
N HIS A 182 11.96 -3.89 -4.49
CA HIS A 182 12.35 -3.71 -5.88
C HIS A 182 13.82 -3.26 -5.91
N ILE A 183 14.65 -3.91 -6.72
CA ILE A 183 16.06 -3.57 -6.83
C ILE A 183 16.26 -2.68 -8.04
N ALA A 184 16.62 -1.42 -7.80
CA ALA A 184 16.96 -0.46 -8.83
C ALA A 184 18.43 -0.58 -9.22
N GLU A 185 18.72 -0.79 -10.50
CA GLU A 185 20.10 -0.90 -11.00
C GLU A 185 20.92 0.37 -10.72
N TYR A 186 20.32 1.54 -10.91
CA TYR A 186 20.89 2.83 -10.52
C TYR A 186 19.86 3.64 -9.74
N ALA A 187 20.28 4.22 -8.62
CA ALA A 187 19.46 5.08 -7.79
C ALA A 187 20.23 6.34 -7.34
N TYR A 188 19.51 7.45 -7.28
CA TYR A 188 20.01 8.72 -6.80
C TYR A 188 18.99 9.32 -5.84
N ARG A 189 19.44 9.75 -4.65
CA ARG A 189 18.59 10.40 -3.65
C ARG A 189 19.05 11.83 -3.45
N THR A 190 18.11 12.75 -3.45
CA THR A 190 18.39 14.16 -3.19
C THR A 190 17.28 14.83 -2.40
N GLY A 191 17.62 15.93 -1.73
CA GLY A 191 16.76 16.61 -0.77
C GLY A 191 16.49 15.79 0.50
N GLY A 192 15.33 16.04 1.10
CA GLY A 192 14.89 15.45 2.36
C GLY A 192 15.45 16.12 3.61
N VAL A 193 14.84 15.81 4.76
CA VAL A 193 15.24 16.30 6.08
C VAL A 193 15.85 15.15 6.87
N ASN A 194 17.01 15.38 7.49
CA ASN A 194 17.62 14.41 8.39
C ASN A 194 16.71 14.21 9.61
N VAL A 195 16.37 12.95 9.89
CA VAL A 195 15.54 12.53 11.02
C VAL A 195 16.19 11.38 11.77
N LYS A 196 15.99 11.32 13.08
CA LYS A 196 16.30 10.17 13.93
C LYS A 196 15.09 9.28 14.06
N VAL A 197 15.21 8.02 13.68
CA VAL A 197 14.14 7.01 13.76
C VAL A 197 14.49 5.95 14.80
N CYS A 198 13.47 5.41 15.46
CA CYS A 198 13.54 4.15 16.21
C CYS A 198 12.16 3.47 16.14
N ARG A 199 11.99 2.32 16.79
CA ARG A 199 10.73 1.55 16.74
C ARG A 199 9.53 2.35 17.26
N GLU A 200 9.76 3.17 18.28
CA GLU A 200 8.77 4.01 18.95
C GLU A 200 8.44 5.27 18.14
N TYR A 201 9.40 5.74 17.32
CA TYR A 201 9.26 6.91 16.45
C TYR A 201 9.51 6.54 14.98
N PRO A 202 8.64 5.72 14.36
CA PRO A 202 8.87 5.18 13.02
C PRO A 202 8.81 6.23 11.90
N LYS A 203 8.14 7.37 12.14
CA LYS A 203 8.10 8.51 11.19
C LYS A 203 9.35 9.40 11.25
N GLY A 204 10.20 9.18 12.26
CA GLY A 204 11.41 9.94 12.52
C GLY A 204 11.16 11.33 13.12
N LEU A 205 12.07 11.73 14.00
CA LEU A 205 12.13 13.05 14.62
C LEU A 205 13.22 13.87 13.95
N THR A 206 12.94 15.12 13.62
CA THR A 206 14.00 16.08 13.28
C THR A 206 14.96 16.24 14.47
N GLN A 207 16.15 16.78 14.24
CA GLN A 207 17.13 16.98 15.33
C GLN A 207 16.55 17.84 16.47
N ASN A 208 15.71 18.83 16.14
CA ASN A 208 15.07 19.68 17.15
C ASN A 208 14.02 18.90 17.95
N GLU A 209 13.13 18.15 17.28
CA GLU A 209 12.13 17.31 17.95
C GLU A 209 12.78 16.23 18.81
N TYR A 210 13.88 15.63 18.33
CA TYR A 210 14.66 14.67 19.10
C TYR A 210 15.25 15.33 20.36
N LYS A 211 15.83 16.53 20.23
CA LYS A 211 16.39 17.25 21.37
C LYS A 211 15.31 17.55 22.42
N THR A 212 14.16 18.07 22.02
CA THR A 212 13.02 18.32 22.92
C THR A 212 12.55 17.03 23.60
N LEU A 213 12.46 15.91 22.85
CA LEU A 213 12.11 14.62 23.44
C LEU A 213 13.11 14.16 24.52
N ILE A 214 14.42 14.33 24.28
CA ILE A 214 15.43 13.94 25.27
C ILE A 214 15.40 14.87 26.50
N GLU A 215 15.06 16.15 26.31
CA GLU A 215 14.88 17.10 27.42
C GLU A 215 13.67 16.71 28.29
N ASP A 216 12.53 16.38 27.67
CA ASP A 216 11.31 16.00 28.37
C ASP A 216 11.37 14.57 28.95
N ASN A 217 12.09 13.67 28.29
CA ASN A 217 12.25 12.27 28.69
C ASN A 217 13.70 11.79 28.42
N PRO A 218 14.61 11.99 29.38
CA PRO A 218 16.02 11.60 29.22
C PRO A 218 16.23 10.12 28.91
N ASN A 219 15.33 9.23 29.35
CA ASN A 219 15.42 7.80 29.08
C ASN A 219 15.21 7.45 27.60
N ALA A 220 14.56 8.32 26.82
CA ALA A 220 14.38 8.10 25.38
C ALA A 220 15.71 8.06 24.61
N LYS A 221 16.80 8.58 25.19
CA LYS A 221 18.14 8.57 24.56
C LYS A 221 18.69 7.16 24.35
N PHE A 222 18.26 6.19 25.18
CA PHE A 222 18.73 4.80 25.13
C PHE A 222 17.97 3.93 24.13
N LEU A 223 16.99 4.49 23.39
CA LEU A 223 16.35 3.78 22.29
C LEU A 223 17.33 3.58 21.13
N ASN A 224 17.05 2.58 20.29
CA ASN A 224 17.89 2.22 19.14
C ASN A 224 17.70 3.22 17.97
N TRP A 225 18.26 4.43 18.11
CA TRP A 225 18.16 5.50 17.12
C TRP A 225 19.02 5.24 15.88
N ARG A 226 18.49 5.60 14.72
CA ARG A 226 19.21 5.62 13.43
C ARG A 226 18.96 6.94 12.72
N ASP A 227 19.97 7.49 12.06
CA ASP A 227 19.80 8.67 11.21
C ASP A 227 19.31 8.24 9.81
N MET A 228 18.23 8.88 9.34
CA MET A 228 17.63 8.67 8.03
C MET A 228 17.25 10.01 7.40
N LYS A 229 16.91 10.03 6.10
CA LYS A 229 16.33 11.20 5.43
C LYS A 229 14.86 10.97 5.13
N ARG A 230 13.99 11.82 5.68
CA ARG A 230 12.55 11.86 5.38
C ARG A 230 12.29 12.78 4.19
N ASN A 231 11.31 12.43 3.34
CA ASN A 231 10.91 13.23 2.17
C ASN A 231 12.04 13.47 1.14
N ALA A 232 13.05 12.59 1.09
CA ALA A 232 14.02 12.62 0.00
C ALA A 232 13.34 12.21 -1.31
N SER A 233 13.63 12.92 -2.39
CA SER A 233 13.24 12.48 -3.74
C SER A 233 14.17 11.37 -4.17
N VAL A 234 13.60 10.33 -4.77
CA VAL A 234 14.33 9.16 -5.26
C VAL A 234 14.20 9.11 -6.77
N TYR A 235 15.33 8.99 -7.45
CA TYR A 235 15.42 8.87 -8.89
C TYR A 235 16.10 7.56 -9.23
N VAL A 236 15.64 6.90 -10.29
CA VAL A 236 16.19 5.60 -10.73
C VAL A 236 16.39 5.55 -12.24
N LYS A 237 17.30 4.69 -12.68
CA LYS A 237 17.62 4.42 -14.08
C LYS A 237 18.02 2.96 -14.25
N GLY A 238 17.91 2.43 -15.47
CA GLY A 238 18.30 1.06 -15.80
C GLY A 238 17.20 0.06 -15.48
N ARG A 239 17.58 -1.15 -15.08
CA ARG A 239 16.63 -2.23 -14.78
C ARG A 239 16.08 -2.11 -13.36
N ILE A 240 14.77 -2.22 -13.23
CA ILE A 240 14.06 -2.36 -11.95
C ILE A 240 13.55 -3.79 -11.84
N ARG A 241 14.18 -4.55 -10.93
CA ARG A 241 13.95 -5.99 -10.76
C ARG A 241 13.12 -6.25 -9.52
N HIS A 242 12.19 -7.18 -9.61
CA HIS A 242 11.42 -7.67 -8.47
C HIS A 242 11.15 -9.17 -8.66
N ALA A 243 11.06 -9.94 -7.58
CA ALA A 243 10.80 -11.39 -7.67
C ALA A 243 9.42 -11.67 -8.28
N ASP A 244 8.44 -10.83 -7.93
CA ASP A 244 7.03 -11.03 -8.27
C ASP A 244 6.60 -10.20 -9.49
N HIS A 245 7.47 -9.38 -10.07
CA HIS A 245 7.13 -8.52 -11.20
C HIS A 245 8.10 -8.61 -12.36
N ALA A 246 7.57 -8.46 -13.58
CA ALA A 246 8.37 -8.38 -14.80
C ALA A 246 9.32 -7.18 -14.72
N THR A 247 10.59 -7.39 -15.07
CA THR A 247 11.61 -6.33 -15.01
C THR A 247 11.23 -5.16 -15.91
N VAL A 248 11.24 -3.94 -15.36
CA VAL A 248 11.06 -2.71 -16.12
C VAL A 248 12.43 -2.15 -16.47
N THR A 249 12.62 -1.69 -17.71
CA THR A 249 13.83 -0.99 -18.15
C THR A 249 13.53 0.49 -18.35
N LEU A 250 14.37 1.34 -17.77
CA LEU A 250 14.26 2.80 -17.77
C LEU A 250 15.51 3.41 -18.44
N ASP A 251 15.35 3.90 -19.67
CA ASP A 251 16.48 4.40 -20.48
C ASP A 251 17.03 5.75 -19.99
N THR A 252 16.18 6.54 -19.32
CA THR A 252 16.49 7.83 -18.71
C THR A 252 16.29 7.78 -17.20
N TRP A 253 16.66 8.85 -16.50
CA TRP A 253 16.29 9.01 -15.10
C TRP A 253 14.78 9.15 -14.95
N HIS A 254 14.24 8.52 -13.92
CA HIS A 254 12.85 8.59 -13.55
C HIS A 254 12.71 8.86 -12.06
N ARG A 255 11.85 9.81 -11.69
CA ARG A 255 11.44 10.00 -10.29
C ARG A 255 10.50 8.88 -9.87
N VAL A 256 10.76 8.34 -8.68
CA VAL A 256 9.99 7.25 -8.07
C VAL A 256 8.90 7.84 -7.18
N LEU A 257 7.65 7.45 -7.44
CA LEU A 257 6.51 7.70 -6.57
C LEU A 257 5.83 6.36 -6.21
N MET A 258 5.15 6.33 -5.07
CA MET A 258 4.39 5.17 -4.60
C MET A 258 2.89 5.43 -4.74
N ASN A 259 2.09 4.37 -4.84
CA ASN A 259 0.63 4.45 -4.74
C ASN A 259 0.17 5.30 -3.54
N THR A 260 -0.92 6.03 -3.73
CA THR A 260 -1.58 6.83 -2.69
C THR A 260 -2.69 6.01 -2.04
N GLU A 261 -2.35 5.20 -1.04
CA GLU A 261 -3.34 4.47 -0.25
C GLU A 261 -3.97 5.35 0.84
N THR A 262 -5.26 5.16 1.07
CA THR A 262 -5.97 5.81 2.17
C THR A 262 -5.78 5.06 3.48
N PHE A 263 -5.75 5.79 4.60
CA PHE A 263 -5.90 5.16 5.90
C PHE A 263 -7.33 4.60 6.04
N SER A 264 -7.45 3.35 6.49
CA SER A 264 -8.74 2.72 6.75
C SER A 264 -8.90 2.44 8.26
N PRO A 265 -9.86 3.09 8.94
CA PRO A 265 -10.21 2.76 10.32
C PRO A 265 -11.01 1.46 10.48
N THR A 266 -11.78 1.04 9.46
CA THR A 266 -12.62 -0.16 9.53
C THR A 266 -11.91 -1.44 9.12
N ALA A 267 -10.88 -1.37 8.27
CA ALA A 267 -10.09 -2.54 7.95
C ALA A 267 -8.62 -2.25 7.70
N ALA A 268 -7.72 -3.05 8.28
CA ALA A 268 -6.32 -3.00 7.86
C ALA A 268 -6.16 -3.75 6.53
N VAL A 269 -5.38 -3.15 5.63
CA VAL A 269 -4.66 -3.93 4.63
C VAL A 269 -3.39 -4.42 5.32
N THR A 270 -3.41 -5.67 5.74
CA THR A 270 -2.20 -6.37 6.12
C THR A 270 -1.70 -6.98 4.83
N VAL A 271 -0.50 -6.64 4.38
CA VAL A 271 0.14 -7.43 3.33
C VAL A 271 1.33 -8.09 4.01
N GLU A 272 1.15 -9.35 4.40
CA GLU A 272 2.24 -10.19 4.89
C GLU A 272 2.92 -10.85 3.68
N PHE A 273 4.03 -10.28 3.23
CA PHE A 273 4.95 -10.99 2.35
C PHE A 273 5.85 -11.86 3.24
N LEU A 274 5.49 -13.13 3.38
CA LEU A 274 6.40 -14.13 3.94
C LEU A 274 7.35 -14.59 2.81
N ASP A 275 8.64 -14.69 3.15
CA ASP A 275 9.70 -15.19 2.26
C ASP A 275 9.47 -16.65 1.85
#